data_AF-A0A1W9I0Q6-F1
#
_entry.id   AF-A0A1W9I0Q6-F1
#
_cell.length_a   1.000
_cell.length_b   1.000
_cell.length_c   1.000
_cell.angle_alpha   90.00
_cell.angle_beta   90.00
_cell.angle_gamma   90.00
#
_symmetry.space_group_name_H-M   'P 1'
#
loop_
_entity.id
_entity.type
_entity.pdbx_description
1 polymer ?
#
loop_
_entity_poly.entity_id
_entity_poly.type
_entity_poly.pdbx_seq_one_letter_code
_entity_poly.pdbx_strand_id
1 'polypeptide(L)'
;MINRIAFVGIFIFLGLNSLAADVQLTDILRDETGKPLLLNIVDSHLICARNKNHLPSSREFLLYAVKRGAKKIVETNFPEISIYDEKVKKEIVEYWDNGIKPAFKYNSMNQPVVDFYYDVTGYEPEAGDEYKAPFWTASTGDPSYGHGYLIFLGDSGDISGWIRGNDSKNYVRCVVGQHR
;
A
#
# COMPACT_ATOMS: atom_id res chain seq x y z
N MET A 1 22.04 4.45 61.65
CA MET A 1 22.56 3.95 60.37
C MET A 1 21.40 3.31 59.61
N ILE A 2 20.88 3.97 58.57
CA ILE A 2 19.77 3.45 57.76
C ILE A 2 20.27 3.47 56.31
N ASN A 3 20.57 2.29 55.78
CA ASN A 3 20.90 2.07 54.38
C ASN A 3 19.65 2.33 53.53
N ARG A 4 19.67 3.40 52.72
CA ARG A 4 18.70 3.59 51.63
C ARG A 4 19.38 3.20 50.32
N ILE A 5 19.08 2.00 49.86
CA ILE A 5 19.43 1.54 48.51
C ILE A 5 18.46 2.25 47.56
N ALA A 6 18.97 3.18 46.76
CA ALA A 6 18.23 3.82 45.69
C ALA A 6 18.09 2.82 44.52
N PHE A 7 16.88 2.34 44.29
CA PHE A 7 16.53 1.58 43.10
C PHE A 7 16.50 2.54 41.89
N VAL A 8 17.54 2.51 41.08
CA VAL A 8 17.56 3.16 39.76
C VAL A 8 16.78 2.26 38.81
N GLY A 9 15.51 2.57 38.60
CA GLY A 9 14.71 1.95 37.55
C GLY A 9 15.13 2.48 36.18
N ILE A 10 16.01 1.77 35.50
CA ILE A 10 16.27 2.00 34.07
C ILE A 10 15.05 1.47 33.30
N PHE A 11 14.19 2.38 32.86
CA PHE A 11 13.18 2.08 31.85
C PHE A 11 13.89 1.85 30.51
N ILE A 12 14.14 0.59 30.18
CA ILE A 12 14.54 0.20 28.83
C ILE A 12 13.30 0.35 27.96
N PHE A 13 13.21 1.48 27.23
CA PHE A 13 12.35 1.57 26.06
C PHE A 13 12.91 0.58 25.03
N LEU A 14 12.40 -0.66 25.06
CA LEU A 14 12.43 -1.55 23.90
C LEU A 14 11.49 -0.94 22.87
N GLY A 15 12.00 0.06 22.14
CA GLY A 15 11.36 0.54 20.94
C GLY A 15 11.19 -0.66 20.02
N LEU A 16 9.93 -1.05 19.79
CA LEU A 16 9.58 -1.90 18.67
C LEU A 16 10.04 -1.17 17.40
N ASN A 17 11.25 -1.47 16.95
CA ASN A 17 11.60 -1.32 15.54
C ASN A 17 10.74 -2.36 14.82
N SER A 18 9.50 -1.94 14.53
CA SER A 18 8.67 -2.53 13.49
C SER A 18 9.58 -2.78 12.29
N LEU A 19 9.83 -4.05 11.97
CA LEU A 19 10.33 -4.46 10.66
C LEU A 19 9.25 -4.08 9.64
N ALA A 20 9.11 -2.80 9.33
CA ALA A 20 8.56 -2.39 8.05
C ALA A 20 9.57 -2.94 7.03
N ALA A 21 9.22 -4.04 6.38
CA ALA A 21 10.02 -4.59 5.29
C ALA A 21 10.41 -3.43 4.36
N ASP A 22 11.70 -3.30 4.08
CA ASP A 22 12.21 -2.21 3.26
C ASP A 22 11.72 -2.38 1.81
N VAL A 23 10.50 -1.93 1.51
CA VAL A 23 9.95 -1.90 0.15
C VAL A 23 10.82 -0.96 -0.71
N GLN A 24 11.61 -1.54 -1.60
CA GLN A 24 12.40 -0.81 -2.58
C GLN A 24 11.69 -0.89 -3.93
N LEU A 25 11.28 0.26 -4.47
CA LEU A 25 10.71 0.35 -5.80
C LEU A 25 11.82 0.61 -6.81
N THR A 26 11.69 0.03 -8.01
CA THR A 26 12.50 0.45 -9.17
C THR A 26 12.22 1.90 -9.50
N ASP A 27 13.08 2.49 -10.34
CA ASP A 27 12.67 3.65 -11.12
C ASP A 27 11.50 3.29 -12.07
N ILE A 28 10.87 4.30 -12.68
CA ILE A 28 9.88 4.15 -13.74
C ILE A 28 10.52 3.35 -14.87
N LEU A 29 9.86 2.27 -15.29
CA LEU A 29 10.36 1.46 -16.39
C LEU A 29 10.38 2.28 -17.69
N ARG A 30 11.45 2.12 -18.47
CA ARG A 30 11.69 2.84 -19.73
C ARG A 30 11.94 1.86 -20.87
N ASP A 31 11.59 2.25 -22.09
CA ASP A 31 11.94 1.53 -23.31
C ASP A 31 13.42 1.71 -23.66
N GLU A 32 13.86 1.07 -24.74
CA GLU A 32 15.23 1.11 -25.25
C GLU A 32 15.67 2.53 -25.67
N THR A 33 14.71 3.43 -25.93
CA THR A 33 14.95 4.84 -26.28
C THR A 33 15.00 5.75 -25.05
N GLY A 34 14.80 5.19 -23.86
CA GLY A 34 14.76 5.93 -22.59
C GLY A 34 13.40 6.57 -22.29
N LYS A 35 12.35 6.32 -23.08
CA LYS A 35 11.02 6.86 -22.82
C LYS A 35 10.29 6.03 -21.77
N PRO A 36 9.55 6.65 -20.84
CA PRO A 36 8.73 5.92 -19.88
C PRO A 36 7.74 4.95 -20.55
N LEU A 37 7.60 3.77 -19.99
CA LEU A 37 6.64 2.76 -20.44
C LEU A 37 5.26 3.02 -19.82
N LEU A 38 4.25 3.06 -20.70
CA LEU A 38 2.84 3.00 -20.34
C LEU A 38 2.30 1.63 -20.76
N LEU A 39 2.06 0.77 -19.78
CA LEU A 39 1.68 -0.63 -20.02
C LEU A 39 0.27 -0.88 -19.47
N ASN A 40 -0.42 -1.88 -20.00
CA ASN A 40 -1.59 -2.40 -19.31
C ASN A 40 -1.17 -3.25 -18.11
N ILE A 41 -2.13 -3.60 -17.26
CA ILE A 41 -1.89 -4.37 -16.04
C ILE A 41 -1.25 -5.75 -16.31
N VAL A 42 -1.66 -6.44 -17.38
CA VAL A 42 -1.13 -7.77 -17.74
C VAL A 42 0.35 -7.68 -18.13
N ASP A 43 0.69 -6.75 -19.01
CA ASP A 43 2.06 -6.48 -19.45
C ASP A 43 2.93 -6.00 -18.28
N SER A 44 2.34 -5.23 -17.35
CA SER A 44 3.01 -4.77 -16.13
C SER A 44 3.42 -5.93 -15.22
N HIS A 45 2.55 -6.93 -15.03
CA HIS A 45 2.90 -8.15 -14.31
C HIS A 45 4.03 -8.91 -15.02
N LEU A 46 3.92 -9.09 -16.33
CA LEU A 46 4.90 -9.85 -17.11
C LEU A 46 6.28 -9.19 -17.12
N ILE A 47 6.35 -7.87 -17.29
CA ILE A 47 7.62 -7.15 -17.35
C ILE A 47 8.33 -7.12 -15.99
N CYS A 48 7.58 -6.94 -14.89
CA CYS A 48 8.17 -7.00 -13.55
C CYS A 48 8.71 -8.41 -13.27
N ALA A 49 7.91 -9.45 -13.55
CA ALA A 49 8.31 -10.84 -13.33
C ALA A 49 9.54 -11.24 -14.16
N ARG A 50 9.64 -10.81 -15.42
CA ARG A 50 10.80 -11.09 -16.30
C ARG A 50 12.12 -10.60 -15.70
N ASN A 51 12.07 -9.52 -14.93
CA ASN A 51 13.23 -8.93 -14.26
C ASN A 51 13.44 -9.42 -12.83
N LYS A 52 12.81 -10.55 -12.45
CA LYS A 52 12.83 -11.11 -11.08
C LYS A 52 12.29 -10.16 -10.01
N ASN A 53 11.44 -9.22 -10.43
CA ASN A 53 10.73 -8.29 -9.59
C ASN A 53 9.23 -8.66 -9.58
N HIS A 54 8.41 -7.95 -8.81
CA HIS A 54 6.95 -8.07 -8.91
C HIS A 54 6.28 -6.72 -8.97
N LEU A 55 5.07 -6.69 -9.51
CA LEU A 55 4.24 -5.49 -9.50
C LEU A 55 3.82 -5.21 -8.03
N PRO A 56 3.94 -3.98 -7.51
CA PRO A 56 3.69 -3.72 -6.10
C PRO A 56 2.22 -3.89 -5.75
N SER A 57 1.94 -4.58 -4.66
CA SER A 57 0.61 -4.60 -4.05
C SER A 57 0.22 -3.22 -3.51
N SER A 58 -1.07 -2.99 -3.25
CA SER A 58 -1.53 -1.76 -2.57
C SER A 58 -0.83 -1.55 -1.23
N ARG A 59 -0.58 -2.63 -0.49
CA ARG A 59 0.14 -2.59 0.79
C ARG A 59 1.58 -2.14 0.61
N GLU A 60 2.29 -2.64 -0.39
CA GLU A 60 3.68 -2.24 -0.66
C GLU A 60 3.80 -0.78 -1.09
N PHE A 61 2.86 -0.29 -1.92
CA PHE A 61 2.81 1.12 -2.25
C PHE A 61 2.51 2.01 -1.03
N LEU A 62 1.66 1.56 -0.11
CA LEU A 62 1.39 2.33 1.10
C LEU A 62 2.55 2.27 2.10
N LEU A 63 3.29 1.16 2.18
CA LEU A 63 4.56 1.12 2.91
C LEU A 63 5.58 2.08 2.29
N TYR A 64 5.63 2.16 0.97
CA TYR A 64 6.41 3.18 0.26
C TYR A 64 5.93 4.60 0.60
N ALA A 65 4.62 4.87 0.60
CA ALA A 65 4.06 6.16 0.96
C ALA A 65 4.41 6.57 2.40
N VAL A 66 4.42 5.62 3.35
CA VAL A 66 4.84 5.87 4.75
C VAL A 66 6.30 6.30 4.82
N LYS A 67 7.20 5.70 4.04
CA LYS A 67 8.60 6.16 3.94
C LYS A 67 8.72 7.57 3.35
N ARG A 68 7.71 7.99 2.59
CA ARG A 68 7.59 9.33 2.00
C ARG A 68 6.79 10.29 2.88
N GLY A 69 6.54 9.96 4.15
CA GLY A 69 5.91 10.87 5.11
C GLY A 69 4.42 10.61 5.35
N ALA A 70 3.79 9.65 4.66
CA ALA A 70 2.43 9.24 5.00
C ALA A 70 2.38 8.71 6.44
N LYS A 71 1.28 9.02 7.14
CA LYS A 71 1.21 8.87 8.59
C LYS A 71 1.27 7.43 9.07
N LYS A 72 0.41 6.54 8.56
CA LYS A 72 0.30 5.16 9.06
C LYS A 72 -0.52 4.21 8.19
N ILE A 73 -0.26 2.92 8.43
CA ILE A 73 -1.14 1.79 8.11
C ILE A 73 -1.65 1.23 9.45
N VAL A 74 -2.92 0.82 9.50
CA VAL A 74 -3.55 0.19 10.67
C VAL A 74 -4.26 -1.08 10.24
N GLU A 75 -3.98 -2.20 10.92
CA GLU A 75 -4.66 -3.46 10.61
C GLU A 75 -6.13 -3.43 11.05
N THR A 76 -7.01 -4.11 10.31
CA THR A 76 -8.41 -4.32 10.75
C THR A 76 -8.46 -5.25 11.97
N ASN A 77 -9.42 -5.04 12.87
CA ASN A 77 -9.70 -5.98 13.95
C ASN A 77 -10.51 -7.20 13.48
N PHE A 78 -11.00 -7.18 12.25
CA PHE A 78 -11.90 -8.19 11.69
C PHE A 78 -11.34 -8.79 10.39
N PRO A 79 -10.13 -9.39 10.44
CA PRO A 79 -9.55 -10.00 9.26
C PRO A 79 -10.48 -11.09 8.72
N GLU A 80 -10.65 -11.12 7.40
CA GLU A 80 -11.46 -12.11 6.67
C GLU A 80 -12.98 -12.04 6.93
N ILE A 81 -13.48 -11.13 7.78
CA ILE A 81 -14.92 -10.90 7.96
C ILE A 81 -15.45 -9.94 6.90
N SER A 82 -16.59 -10.28 6.31
CA SER A 82 -17.17 -9.48 5.24
C SER A 82 -17.51 -8.05 5.67
N ILE A 83 -17.29 -7.08 4.78
CA ILE A 83 -17.69 -5.67 4.97
C ILE A 83 -19.21 -5.47 5.16
N TYR A 84 -20.01 -6.51 4.88
CA TYR A 84 -21.45 -6.49 5.12
C TYR A 84 -21.83 -6.83 6.57
N ASP A 85 -20.89 -7.33 7.39
CA ASP A 85 -21.10 -7.55 8.83
C ASP A 85 -21.18 -6.22 9.59
N GLU A 86 -22.13 -6.12 10.52
CA GLU A 86 -22.39 -4.89 11.28
C GLU A 86 -21.21 -4.42 12.12
N LYS A 87 -20.35 -5.32 12.61
CA LYS A 87 -19.14 -4.93 13.35
C LYS A 87 -18.09 -4.32 12.44
N VAL A 88 -17.93 -4.86 11.24
CA VAL A 88 -17.00 -4.35 10.24
C VAL A 88 -17.47 -3.00 9.72
N LYS A 89 -18.77 -2.82 9.45
CA LYS A 89 -19.33 -1.52 9.06
C LYS A 89 -19.05 -0.43 10.10
N LYS A 90 -19.22 -0.74 11.39
CA LYS A 90 -18.91 0.20 12.48
C LYS A 90 -17.44 0.59 12.51
N GLU A 91 -16.55 -0.38 12.34
CA GLU A 91 -15.11 -0.12 12.26
C GLU A 91 -14.77 0.79 11.06
N ILE A 92 -15.32 0.48 9.87
CA ILE A 92 -15.09 1.30 8.67
C ILE A 92 -15.53 2.75 8.91
N VAL A 93 -16.71 2.97 9.48
CA VAL A 93 -17.22 4.31 9.79
C VAL A 93 -16.31 5.02 10.80
N GLU A 94 -15.88 4.35 11.86
CA GLU A 94 -14.97 4.92 12.85
C GLU A 94 -13.64 5.40 12.24
N TYR A 95 -13.02 4.59 11.39
CA TYR A 95 -11.79 4.99 10.70
C TYR A 95 -12.03 6.12 9.70
N TRP A 96 -13.13 6.05 8.95
CA TRP A 96 -13.49 7.06 7.96
C TRP A 96 -13.71 8.43 8.59
N ASP A 97 -14.41 8.50 9.72
CA ASP A 97 -14.64 9.74 10.48
C ASP A 97 -13.33 10.38 10.99
N ASN A 98 -12.26 9.60 11.08
CA ASN A 98 -10.91 10.06 11.42
C ASN A 98 -10.01 10.32 10.20
N GLY A 99 -10.57 10.29 8.98
CA GLY A 99 -9.83 10.51 7.73
C GLY A 99 -8.95 9.33 7.30
N ILE A 100 -9.14 8.15 7.90
CA ILE A 100 -8.37 6.94 7.61
C ILE A 100 -9.19 6.07 6.65
N LYS A 101 -8.62 5.75 5.50
CA LYS A 101 -9.33 5.06 4.42
C LYS A 101 -9.15 3.55 4.53
N PRO A 102 -10.20 2.75 4.24
CA PRO A 102 -10.06 1.31 4.10
C PRO A 102 -9.39 0.94 2.77
N ALA A 103 -8.49 -0.03 2.81
CA ALA A 103 -8.06 -0.82 1.66
C ALA A 103 -8.73 -2.19 1.75
N PHE A 104 -9.29 -2.65 0.64
CA PHE A 104 -10.09 -3.86 0.60
C PHE A 104 -9.40 -4.98 -0.20
N LYS A 105 -9.84 -6.22 0.06
CA LYS A 105 -9.52 -7.40 -0.74
C LYS A 105 -10.70 -8.36 -0.76
N TYR A 106 -10.56 -9.46 -1.50
CA TYR A 106 -11.44 -10.61 -1.38
C TYR A 106 -10.80 -11.69 -0.49
N ASN A 107 -11.60 -12.29 0.40
CA ASN A 107 -11.19 -13.47 1.18
C ASN A 107 -11.30 -14.76 0.35
N SER A 108 -10.95 -15.90 0.96
CA SER A 108 -11.03 -17.23 0.33
C SER A 108 -12.44 -17.67 -0.06
N MET A 109 -13.47 -17.05 0.50
CA MET A 109 -14.88 -17.27 0.15
C MET A 109 -15.38 -16.31 -0.94
N ASN A 110 -14.48 -15.54 -1.57
CA ASN A 110 -14.80 -14.51 -2.54
C ASN A 110 -15.76 -13.43 -1.98
N GLN A 111 -15.67 -13.17 -0.68
CA GLN A 111 -16.38 -12.08 -0.02
C GLN A 111 -15.46 -10.86 0.12
N PRO A 112 -16.01 -9.64 -0.03
CA PRO A 112 -15.26 -8.43 0.20
C PRO A 112 -14.97 -8.22 1.68
N VAL A 113 -13.71 -7.97 2.02
CA VAL A 113 -13.21 -7.76 3.39
C VAL A 113 -12.27 -6.55 3.43
N VAL A 114 -12.12 -5.94 4.60
CA VAL A 114 -11.05 -4.94 4.82
C VAL A 114 -9.73 -5.70 4.95
N ASP A 115 -8.71 -5.29 4.19
CA ASP A 115 -7.35 -5.80 4.39
C ASP A 115 -6.63 -5.00 5.48
N PHE A 116 -6.66 -3.66 5.36
CA PHE A 116 -6.11 -2.73 6.34
C PHE A 116 -6.70 -1.32 6.11
N TYR A 117 -6.39 -0.39 7.01
CA TYR A 117 -6.68 1.03 6.88
C TYR A 117 -5.41 1.83 6.69
N TYR A 118 -5.49 2.98 6.03
CA TYR A 118 -4.32 3.81 5.76
C TYR A 118 -4.65 5.31 5.80
N ASP A 119 -3.64 6.09 6.16
CA ASP A 119 -3.68 7.56 6.22
C ASP A 119 -2.48 8.11 5.46
N VAL A 120 -2.76 8.75 4.33
CA VAL A 120 -1.75 9.36 3.44
C VAL A 120 -1.39 10.80 3.82
N THR A 121 -1.95 11.33 4.91
CA THR A 121 -1.60 12.65 5.41
C THR A 121 -0.10 12.74 5.64
N GLY A 122 0.53 13.79 5.09
CA GLY A 122 1.97 14.00 5.17
C GLY A 122 2.78 13.32 4.05
N TYR A 123 2.14 12.60 3.12
CA TYR A 123 2.84 12.06 1.96
C TYR A 123 3.47 13.17 1.11
N GLU A 124 4.76 13.01 0.83
CA GLU A 124 5.53 13.87 -0.06
C GLU A 124 5.87 13.14 -1.36
N PRO A 125 5.27 13.55 -2.50
CA PRO A 125 5.56 12.97 -3.80
C PRO A 125 7.05 12.98 -4.12
N GLU A 126 7.52 11.94 -4.81
CA GLU A 126 8.85 11.95 -5.39
C GLU A 126 8.94 13.05 -6.48
N ALA A 127 10.11 13.68 -6.61
CA ALA A 127 10.29 14.80 -7.53
C ALA A 127 10.28 14.32 -8.99
N GLY A 128 9.68 15.10 -9.88
CA GLY A 128 9.51 14.77 -11.29
C GLY A 128 8.04 14.57 -11.66
N ASP A 129 7.65 14.96 -12.86
CA ASP A 129 6.24 14.97 -13.27
C ASP A 129 5.71 13.54 -13.46
N GLU A 130 6.54 12.61 -13.96
CA GLU A 130 6.15 11.22 -14.12
C GLU A 130 6.00 10.49 -12.77
N TYR A 131 6.70 10.94 -11.72
CA TYR A 131 6.57 10.38 -10.37
C TYR A 131 5.26 10.76 -9.67
N LYS A 132 4.60 11.81 -10.15
CA LYS A 132 3.28 12.23 -9.70
C LYS A 132 2.15 11.49 -10.43
N ALA A 133 2.46 10.78 -11.51
CA ALA A 133 1.46 10.08 -12.29
C ALA A 133 0.92 8.83 -11.58
N PRO A 134 -0.18 8.25 -12.08
CA PRO A 134 -0.67 6.98 -11.58
C PRO A 134 0.22 5.79 -11.95
N PHE A 135 0.41 4.87 -11.01
CA PHE A 135 1.14 3.62 -11.16
C PHE A 135 0.25 2.41 -10.96
N TRP A 136 0.47 1.35 -11.73
CA TRP A 136 -0.25 0.10 -11.52
C TRP A 136 0.08 -0.57 -10.20
N THR A 137 -0.94 -1.08 -9.50
CA THR A 137 -0.77 -2.02 -8.40
C THR A 137 -1.10 -3.45 -8.83
N ALA A 138 -0.56 -4.45 -8.14
CA ALA A 138 -0.91 -5.87 -8.33
C ALA A 138 -2.27 -6.26 -7.75
N SER A 139 -2.92 -5.35 -7.00
CA SER A 139 -4.22 -5.62 -6.42
C SER A 139 -5.33 -5.47 -7.47
N THR A 140 -6.24 -6.45 -7.50
CA THR A 140 -7.44 -6.40 -8.33
C THR A 140 -8.63 -5.93 -7.50
N GLY A 141 -9.32 -4.91 -8.02
CA GLY A 141 -10.68 -4.48 -7.69
C GLY A 141 -10.93 -3.93 -6.29
N ASP A 142 -11.48 -2.71 -6.21
CA ASP A 142 -12.24 -2.31 -5.04
C ASP A 142 -13.59 -3.06 -5.05
N PRO A 143 -13.90 -3.86 -4.02
CA PRO A 143 -15.15 -4.60 -3.98
C PRO A 143 -16.41 -3.74 -4.03
N SER A 144 -16.31 -2.45 -3.69
CA SER A 144 -17.40 -1.47 -3.76
C SER A 144 -17.75 -1.09 -5.20
N TYR A 145 -16.84 -1.28 -6.16
CA TYR A 145 -17.00 -0.80 -7.55
C TYR A 145 -16.91 -1.89 -8.64
N GLY A 146 -16.82 -3.18 -8.22
CA GLY A 146 -16.71 -4.35 -9.09
C GLY A 146 -15.26 -4.82 -9.32
N HIS A 147 -15.04 -5.80 -10.21
CA HIS A 147 -13.70 -6.26 -10.61
C HIS A 147 -12.96 -5.20 -11.47
N GLY A 148 -12.52 -4.10 -10.85
CA GLY A 148 -11.65 -3.09 -11.46
C GLY A 148 -10.16 -3.39 -11.23
N TYR A 149 -9.27 -2.52 -11.70
CA TYR A 149 -7.86 -2.55 -11.31
C TYR A 149 -7.54 -1.35 -10.40
N LEU A 150 -6.64 -1.54 -9.44
CA LEU A 150 -6.20 -0.48 -8.54
C LEU A 150 -4.91 0.16 -9.04
N ILE A 151 -4.82 1.49 -8.87
CA ILE A 151 -3.63 2.29 -9.12
C ILE A 151 -3.20 3.02 -7.84
N PHE A 152 -1.90 3.26 -7.73
CA PHE A 152 -1.32 4.19 -6.77
C PHE A 152 -1.20 5.57 -7.40
N LEU A 153 -1.72 6.59 -6.73
CA LEU A 153 -1.67 7.98 -7.18
C LEU A 153 -0.36 8.60 -6.69
N GLY A 154 0.63 8.72 -7.59
CA GLY A 154 1.98 9.18 -7.23
C GLY A 154 2.03 10.58 -6.62
N ASP A 155 1.06 11.44 -6.94
CA ASP A 155 0.92 12.82 -6.45
C ASP A 155 0.33 12.94 -5.04
N SER A 156 -0.33 11.91 -4.54
CA SER A 156 -1.11 11.95 -3.29
C SER A 156 -0.83 10.79 -2.35
N GLY A 157 -0.15 9.74 -2.84
CA GLY A 157 0.17 8.55 -2.06
C GLY A 157 -1.02 7.61 -1.88
N ASP A 158 -2.14 7.91 -2.54
CA ASP A 158 -3.43 7.26 -2.34
C ASP A 158 -3.64 6.07 -3.29
N ILE A 159 -4.63 5.23 -3.00
CA ILE A 159 -5.03 4.11 -3.85
C ILE A 159 -6.39 4.41 -4.48
N SER A 160 -6.51 4.27 -5.81
CA SER A 160 -7.76 4.51 -6.54
C SER A 160 -8.14 3.31 -7.40
N GLY A 161 -9.44 2.99 -7.45
CA GLY A 161 -9.95 1.73 -8.03
C GLY A 161 -10.79 1.84 -9.30
N TRP A 162 -10.65 2.92 -10.08
CA TRP A 162 -11.62 3.23 -11.14
C TRP A 162 -11.18 2.94 -12.58
N ILE A 163 -10.28 1.98 -12.80
CA ILE A 163 -9.84 1.66 -14.16
C ILE A 163 -10.56 0.41 -14.68
N ARG A 164 -11.57 0.64 -15.54
CA ARG A 164 -12.33 -0.40 -16.24
C ARG A 164 -11.69 -0.70 -17.59
N GLY A 165 -11.09 -1.88 -17.72
CA GLY A 165 -10.65 -2.43 -18.99
C GLY A 165 -9.14 -2.71 -19.05
N ASN A 166 -8.80 -3.86 -19.63
CA ASN A 166 -7.43 -4.33 -19.81
C ASN A 166 -6.58 -3.42 -20.72
N ASP A 167 -7.18 -2.49 -21.47
CA ASP A 167 -6.46 -1.63 -22.42
C ASP A 167 -5.96 -0.33 -21.80
N SER A 168 -6.37 -0.01 -20.58
CA SER A 168 -5.87 1.17 -19.87
C SER A 168 -4.38 1.03 -19.62
N LYS A 169 -3.65 2.15 -19.70
CA LYS A 169 -2.20 2.15 -19.53
C LYS A 169 -1.78 3.12 -18.44
N ASN A 170 -0.89 2.67 -17.58
CA ASN A 170 -0.29 3.48 -16.52
C ASN A 170 1.22 3.23 -16.47
N TYR A 171 1.92 4.09 -15.73
CA TYR A 171 3.33 3.89 -15.48
C TYR A 171 3.55 2.66 -14.60
N VAL A 172 4.74 2.09 -14.72
CA VAL A 172 5.11 0.88 -13.99
C VAL A 172 6.36 1.13 -13.18
N ARG A 173 6.26 0.82 -11.89
CA ARG A 173 7.38 0.55 -11.00
C ARG A 173 7.21 -0.86 -10.50
N CYS A 174 8.31 -1.57 -10.28
CA CYS A 174 8.28 -2.89 -9.68
C CYS A 174 8.86 -2.82 -8.28
N VAL A 175 8.45 -3.72 -7.40
CA VAL A 175 9.19 -3.99 -6.17
C VAL A 175 10.43 -4.80 -6.54
N VAL A 176 11.60 -4.31 -6.14
CA VAL A 176 12.85 -5.03 -6.34
C VAL A 176 12.79 -6.32 -5.53
N GLY A 177 12.99 -7.46 -6.20
CA GLY A 177 12.96 -8.75 -5.54
C GLY A 177 14.00 -8.81 -4.41
N GLN A 178 13.56 -8.82 -3.15
CA GLN A 178 14.42 -9.19 -2.04
C GLN A 178 14.62 -10.70 -2.11
N HIS A 179 15.84 -11.12 -2.42
CA HIS A 179 16.22 -12.52 -2.27
C HIS A 179 15.82 -13.01 -0.86
N ARG A 180 14.81 -13.89 -0.80
CA ARG A 180 14.64 -14.86 0.28
C ARG A 180 15.38 -16.13 -0.10
#